data_AF-A0A7C1F8D2-F1
#
_entry.id   AF-A0A7C1F8D2-F1
#
_cell.length_a   1.000
_cell.length_b   1.000
_cell.length_c   1.000
_cell.angle_alpha   90.00
_cell.angle_beta   90.00
_cell.angle_gamma   90.00
#
_symmetry.space_group_name_H-M   'P 1'
#
loop_
_entity.id
_entity.type
_entity.pdbx_description
1 polymer ?
#
loop_
_entity_poly.entity_id
_entity_poly.type
_entity_poly.pdbx_seq_one_letter_code
_entity_poly.pdbx_strand_id
1 'polypeptide(L)'
;MAAGHKHKHGLRGGGPRSGLRWLWLVLAPVLVGPVGLLLLPAYVIHATRPYRYADPAAVPAQWVALVPGAGIINGEPTPALAERIYGAVELYRLGKVQKLLFSGDNSSIHYDEVT
;
A
#
# COMPACT_ATOMS: atom_id res chain seq x y z
N MET A 1 35.80 -47.22 60.35
CA MET A 1 36.19 -45.84 60.01
C MET A 1 35.90 -45.59 58.54
N ALA A 2 34.95 -44.67 58.28
CA ALA A 2 34.67 -43.85 57.08
C ALA A 2 34.89 -44.48 55.67
N ALA A 3 33.86 -44.81 54.88
CA ALA A 3 32.88 -43.96 54.17
C ALA A 3 33.44 -43.20 52.95
N GLY A 4 32.87 -43.41 51.75
CA GLY A 4 33.12 -42.50 50.63
C GLY A 4 32.76 -42.93 49.21
N HIS A 5 31.57 -43.52 48.97
CA HIS A 5 31.00 -43.63 47.63
C HIS A 5 30.65 -42.23 47.11
N LYS A 6 31.23 -41.76 45.99
CA LYS A 6 30.74 -40.55 45.28
C LYS A 6 30.66 -40.78 43.78
N HIS A 7 29.42 -41.04 43.35
CA HIS A 7 28.93 -40.79 42.00
C HIS A 7 29.30 -39.37 41.56
N LYS A 8 29.87 -39.24 40.37
CA LYS A 8 29.95 -37.96 39.66
C LYS A 8 28.94 -37.95 38.52
N HIS A 9 27.71 -37.59 38.85
CA HIS A 9 26.81 -36.93 37.89
C HIS A 9 27.34 -35.51 37.67
N GLY A 10 27.51 -35.11 36.41
CA GLY A 10 28.17 -33.84 36.09
C GLY A 10 27.95 -33.35 34.66
N LEU A 11 26.70 -32.96 34.39
CA LEU A 11 26.29 -31.78 33.60
C LEU A 11 26.68 -31.71 32.11
N ARG A 12 25.66 -31.95 31.26
CA ARG A 12 25.56 -31.43 29.89
C ARG A 12 25.69 -29.90 29.90
N GLY A 13 26.84 -29.37 29.49
CA GLY A 13 27.04 -27.95 29.26
C GLY A 13 26.38 -27.49 27.96
N GLY A 14 25.10 -27.14 28.01
CA GLY A 14 24.43 -26.39 26.94
C GLY A 14 24.83 -24.92 27.00
N GLY A 15 25.70 -24.48 26.08
CA GLY A 15 26.14 -23.08 25.99
C GLY A 15 25.00 -22.10 25.66
N PRO A 16 25.11 -20.81 26.07
CA PRO A 16 24.05 -19.82 25.91
C PRO A 16 23.98 -19.32 24.46
N ARG A 17 23.19 -19.99 23.62
CA ARG A 17 22.91 -19.55 22.22
C ARG A 17 21.82 -18.45 22.15
N SER A 18 21.42 -17.87 23.28
CA SER A 18 20.28 -16.94 23.37
C SER A 18 20.61 -15.52 22.89
N GLY A 19 21.82 -15.00 23.15
CA GLY A 19 22.20 -13.61 22.79
C GLY A 19 22.25 -13.36 21.28
N LEU A 20 22.74 -14.34 20.51
CA LEU A 20 22.78 -14.24 19.05
C LEU A 20 21.37 -14.23 18.44
N ARG A 21 20.43 -14.99 19.04
CA ARG A 21 19.03 -15.00 18.60
C ARG A 21 18.36 -13.65 18.80
N TRP A 22 18.59 -12.98 19.94
CA TRP A 22 18.08 -11.63 20.19
C TRP A 22 18.67 -10.59 19.23
N LEU A 23 19.96 -10.70 18.90
CA LEU A 23 20.59 -9.84 17.90
C LEU A 23 19.92 -9.97 16.53
N TRP A 24 19.64 -11.19 16.07
CA TRP A 24 18.94 -11.44 14.80
C TRP A 24 17.48 -11.00 14.82
N LEU A 25 16.78 -11.13 15.96
CA LEU A 25 15.41 -10.67 16.10
C LEU A 25 15.28 -9.14 15.96
N VAL A 26 16.34 -8.39 16.27
CA VAL A 26 16.38 -6.92 16.10
C VAL A 26 16.94 -6.52 14.74
N LEU A 27 18.02 -7.16 14.27
CA LEU A 27 18.66 -6.80 13.00
C LEU A 27 17.82 -7.17 11.77
N ALA A 28 17.11 -8.30 11.80
CA ALA A 28 16.31 -8.75 10.66
C ALA A 28 15.21 -7.74 10.23
N PRO A 29 14.33 -7.24 11.12
CA PRO A 29 13.32 -6.25 10.73
C PRO A 29 13.91 -4.89 10.35
N VAL A 30 15.06 -4.50 10.92
CA VAL A 30 15.77 -3.26 10.56
C VAL A 30 16.33 -3.33 9.13
N LEU A 31 16.69 -4.53 8.66
CA LEU A 31 17.22 -4.72 7.32
C LEU A 31 16.10 -5.01 6.30
N VAL A 32 15.13 -5.83 6.67
CA VAL A 32 14.00 -6.22 5.81
C VAL A 32 12.95 -5.12 5.69
N GLY A 33 12.72 -4.35 6.76
CA GLY A 33 11.70 -3.29 6.80
C GLY A 33 11.93 -2.18 5.77
N PRO A 34 13.11 -1.52 5.75
CA PRO A 34 13.43 -0.50 4.75
C PRO A 34 13.47 -1.06 3.33
N VAL A 35 13.97 -2.28 3.16
CA VAL A 35 13.95 -2.97 1.87
C VAL A 35 12.51 -3.17 1.40
N GLY A 36 11.59 -3.62 2.26
CA GLY A 36 10.17 -3.70 1.94
C GLY A 36 9.55 -2.35 1.61
N LEU A 37 9.86 -1.31 2.39
CA LEU A 37 9.35 0.05 2.20
C LEU A 37 9.78 0.65 0.85
N LEU A 38 10.96 0.28 0.33
CA LEU A 38 11.45 0.73 -0.97
C LEU A 38 10.99 -0.18 -2.12
N LEU A 39 11.06 -1.51 -1.94
CA LEU A 39 10.74 -2.46 -2.99
C LEU A 39 9.25 -2.51 -3.32
N LEU A 40 8.35 -2.36 -2.35
CA LEU A 40 6.91 -2.41 -2.61
C LEU A 40 6.42 -1.27 -3.51
N PRO A 41 6.71 0.01 -3.23
CA PRO A 41 6.36 1.09 -4.15
C PRO A 41 7.06 0.95 -5.50
N ALA A 42 8.34 0.56 -5.50
CA ALA A 42 9.09 0.35 -6.75
C ALA A 42 8.44 -0.74 -7.62
N TYR A 43 8.00 -1.84 -7.01
CA TYR A 43 7.28 -2.91 -7.67
C TYR A 43 5.94 -2.43 -8.24
N VAL A 44 5.11 -1.74 -7.45
CA VAL A 44 3.82 -1.20 -7.91
C VAL A 44 4.01 -0.24 -9.08
N ILE A 45 4.99 0.67 -8.98
CA ILE A 45 5.32 1.60 -10.06
C ILE A 45 5.71 0.81 -11.31
N HIS A 46 6.64 -0.15 -11.21
CA HIS A 46 7.08 -0.93 -12.35
C HIS A 46 5.98 -1.78 -12.98
N ALA A 47 5.20 -2.48 -12.17
CA ALA A 47 4.12 -3.36 -12.62
C ALA A 47 2.99 -2.58 -13.29
N THR A 48 2.75 -1.32 -12.88
CA THR A 48 1.69 -0.47 -13.46
C THR A 48 2.14 0.37 -14.66
N ARG A 49 3.45 0.48 -14.94
CA ARG A 49 3.98 1.29 -16.07
C ARG A 49 3.26 1.06 -17.41
N PRO A 50 2.99 -0.18 -17.86
CA PRO A 50 2.34 -0.41 -19.15
C PRO A 50 0.91 0.12 -19.24
N TYR A 51 0.28 0.43 -18.09
CA TYR A 51 -1.08 0.91 -17.98
C TYR A 51 -1.16 2.41 -17.65
N ARG A 52 -0.02 3.11 -17.59
CA ARG A 52 0.07 4.55 -17.34
C ARG A 52 0.43 5.26 -18.63
N TYR A 53 -0.41 6.17 -19.05
CA TYR A 53 -0.23 6.94 -20.27
C TYR A 53 0.00 8.40 -19.91
N ALA A 54 1.07 8.99 -20.43
CA ALA A 54 1.33 10.43 -20.31
C ALA A 54 0.60 11.23 -21.40
N ASP A 55 0.37 10.61 -22.56
CA ASP A 55 -0.43 11.15 -23.66
C ASP A 55 -1.84 10.52 -23.61
N PRO A 56 -2.89 11.31 -23.38
CA PRO A 56 -4.28 10.85 -23.42
C PRO A 56 -4.68 10.23 -24.77
N ALA A 57 -4.08 10.68 -25.88
CA ALA A 57 -4.33 10.12 -27.21
C ALA A 57 -3.75 8.70 -27.38
N ALA A 58 -2.78 8.29 -26.55
CA ALA A 58 -2.23 6.94 -26.54
C ALA A 58 -3.10 5.93 -25.77
N VAL A 59 -4.09 6.40 -25.00
CA VAL A 59 -4.97 5.52 -24.22
C VAL A 59 -5.84 4.67 -25.17
N PRO A 60 -5.93 3.33 -24.96
CA PRO A 60 -6.84 2.48 -25.73
C PRO A 60 -8.31 2.86 -25.50
N ALA A 61 -9.16 2.74 -26.51
CA ALA A 61 -10.58 3.04 -26.38
C ALA A 61 -11.27 2.10 -25.37
N GLN A 62 -12.05 2.65 -24.45
CA GLN A 62 -12.81 1.94 -23.43
C GLN A 62 -14.27 2.46 -23.40
N TRP A 63 -15.18 1.70 -22.81
CA TRP A 63 -16.57 2.14 -22.67
C TRP A 63 -16.75 3.20 -21.59
N VAL A 64 -16.05 3.05 -20.47
CA VAL A 64 -16.22 3.88 -19.28
C VAL A 64 -14.85 4.24 -18.69
N ALA A 65 -14.66 5.50 -18.30
CA ALA A 65 -13.60 5.88 -17.36
C ALA A 65 -14.16 5.92 -15.93
N LEU A 66 -13.54 5.18 -15.02
CA LEU A 66 -13.79 5.32 -13.58
C LEU A 66 -12.93 6.47 -13.07
N VAL A 67 -13.57 7.43 -12.40
CA VAL A 67 -12.93 8.59 -11.77
C VAL A 67 -13.05 8.43 -10.26
N PRO A 68 -11.98 7.99 -9.58
CA PRO A 68 -11.99 7.89 -8.13
C PRO A 68 -12.17 9.26 -7.49
N GLY A 69 -13.17 9.36 -6.62
CA GLY A 69 -13.44 10.54 -5.82
C GLY A 69 -12.27 10.90 -4.90
N ALA A 70 -12.32 12.14 -4.46
CA ALA A 70 -11.42 12.73 -3.47
C ALA A 70 -12.17 13.89 -2.81
N GLY A 71 -11.56 14.58 -1.86
CA GLY A 71 -12.24 15.61 -1.08
C GLY A 71 -12.67 16.83 -1.89
N ILE A 72 -13.76 17.46 -1.42
CA ILE A 72 -14.18 18.82 -1.75
C ILE A 72 -13.91 19.70 -0.52
N ILE A 73 -13.30 20.86 -0.70
CA ILE A 73 -13.01 21.82 0.37
C ILE A 73 -13.61 23.16 -0.04
N ASN A 74 -14.55 23.68 0.77
CA ASN A 74 -15.25 24.94 0.50
C ASN A 74 -15.95 25.02 -0.87
N GLY A 75 -16.50 23.90 -1.34
CA GLY A 75 -17.14 23.81 -2.66
C GLY A 75 -16.18 23.56 -3.82
N GLU A 76 -14.87 23.57 -3.59
CA GLU A 76 -13.84 23.36 -4.61
C GLU A 76 -13.23 21.96 -4.54
N PRO A 77 -12.90 21.32 -5.67
CA PRO A 77 -12.22 20.04 -5.67
C PRO A 77 -10.80 20.19 -5.11
N THR A 78 -10.38 19.20 -4.30
CA THR A 78 -8.95 19.06 -3.96
C THR A 78 -8.09 18.95 -5.23
N PRO A 79 -6.80 19.36 -5.20
CA PRO A 79 -5.94 19.27 -6.38
C PRO A 79 -5.92 17.87 -7.01
N ALA A 80 -5.91 16.82 -6.17
CA ALA A 80 -5.96 15.45 -6.64
C ALA A 80 -7.29 15.11 -7.36
N LEU A 81 -8.43 15.66 -6.92
CA LEU A 81 -9.71 15.47 -7.60
C LEU A 81 -9.77 16.25 -8.91
N ALA A 82 -9.30 17.50 -8.91
CA ALA A 82 -9.30 18.36 -10.08
C ALA A 82 -8.52 17.71 -11.24
N GLU A 83 -7.30 17.23 -10.98
CA GLU A 83 -6.47 16.54 -11.98
C GLU A 83 -7.15 15.29 -12.55
N ARG A 84 -7.84 14.51 -11.71
CA ARG A 84 -8.59 13.32 -12.15
C ARG A 84 -9.78 13.69 -13.03
N ILE A 85 -10.51 14.75 -12.67
CA ILE A 85 -11.62 15.27 -13.47
C ILE A 85 -11.10 15.73 -14.83
N TYR A 86 -10.02 16.51 -14.86
CA TYR A 86 -9.45 17.02 -16.11
C TYR A 86 -9.04 15.88 -17.05
N GLY A 87 -8.28 14.90 -16.56
CA GLY A 87 -7.89 13.74 -17.37
C GLY A 87 -9.09 12.93 -17.88
N ALA A 88 -10.11 12.73 -17.05
CA ALA A 88 -11.33 12.01 -17.45
C ALA A 88 -12.11 12.75 -18.55
N VAL A 89 -12.27 14.07 -18.39
CA VAL A 89 -12.94 14.92 -19.38
C VAL A 89 -12.17 14.94 -20.70
N GLU A 90 -10.85 14.97 -20.64
CA GLU A 90 -9.99 14.91 -21.84
C GLU A 90 -10.17 13.59 -22.59
N LEU A 91 -10.14 12.45 -21.89
CA LEU A 91 -10.40 11.15 -22.50
C LEU A 91 -11.80 11.06 -23.14
N TYR A 92 -12.81 11.65 -22.51
CA TYR A 92 -14.16 11.73 -23.07
C TYR A 92 -14.20 12.56 -24.34
N ARG A 93 -13.57 13.75 -24.33
CA ARG A 93 -13.51 14.65 -25.50
C ARG A 93 -12.75 14.04 -26.68
N LEU A 94 -11.69 13.27 -26.41
CA LEU A 94 -10.94 12.53 -27.42
C LEU A 94 -11.67 11.27 -27.92
N GLY A 95 -12.85 10.95 -27.38
CA GLY A 95 -13.60 9.73 -27.73
C GLY A 95 -12.93 8.45 -27.24
N LYS A 96 -11.96 8.55 -26.33
CA LYS A 96 -11.30 7.38 -25.71
C LYS A 96 -12.23 6.67 -24.75
N VAL A 97 -13.18 7.40 -24.16
CA VAL A 97 -14.25 6.83 -23.34
C VAL A 97 -15.61 7.42 -23.70
N GLN A 98 -16.66 6.64 -23.52
CA GLN A 98 -18.04 7.07 -23.86
C GLN A 98 -18.83 7.53 -22.64
N LYS A 99 -18.40 7.15 -21.43
CA LYS A 99 -19.06 7.53 -20.17
C LYS A 99 -18.02 7.75 -19.09
N LEU A 100 -18.35 8.63 -18.15
CA LEU A 100 -17.56 8.89 -16.96
C LEU A 100 -18.36 8.38 -15.74
N LEU A 101 -17.74 7.53 -14.93
CA LEU A 101 -18.30 7.02 -13.68
C LEU A 101 -17.50 7.58 -12.52
N PHE A 102 -18.13 8.40 -11.68
CA PHE A 102 -17.48 8.98 -10.50
C PHE A 102 -17.79 8.12 -9.28
N SER A 103 -16.74 7.67 -8.57
CA SER A 103 -16.92 6.95 -7.30
C SER A 103 -16.63 7.89 -6.13
N GLY A 104 -17.67 8.43 -5.51
CA GLY A 104 -17.59 9.15 -4.24
C GLY A 104 -18.36 8.41 -3.17
N ASP A 105 -18.00 8.60 -1.90
CA ASP A 105 -18.97 8.37 -0.84
C ASP A 105 -19.91 9.59 -0.78
N ASN A 106 -21.15 9.38 -0.36
CA ASN A 106 -22.06 10.47 -0.08
C ASN A 106 -21.73 11.00 1.32
N SER A 107 -20.60 11.70 1.45
CA SER A 107 -20.19 12.33 2.71
C SER A 107 -21.17 13.46 3.05
N SER A 108 -22.31 13.11 3.65
CA SER A 108 -23.43 14.01 3.89
C SER A 108 -23.11 15.04 4.98
N ILE A 109 -23.57 16.28 4.79
CA ILE A 109 -23.83 17.24 5.88
C ILE A 109 -25.33 17.42 6.17
N HIS A 110 -26.21 16.91 5.31
CA HIS A 110 -27.65 16.85 5.51
C HIS A 110 -28.21 15.66 4.73
N TYR A 111 -28.54 14.60 5.44
CA TYR A 111 -29.38 13.52 4.92
C TYR A 111 -30.83 13.99 5.08
N ASP A 112 -31.50 14.29 3.97
CA ASP A 112 -32.95 14.45 3.89
C ASP A 112 -33.50 13.18 3.22
N GLU A 113 -33.55 12.09 3.98
CA GLU A 113 -34.41 10.98 3.60
C GLU A 113 -35.84 11.41 3.92
N VAL A 114 -36.57 11.81 2.88
CA VAL A 114 -37.99 12.11 2.97
C VAL A 114 -38.73 10.91 3.60
N THR A 115 -39.36 11.13 4.75
CA THR A 115 -40.31 10.19 5.37
C THR A 115 -41.73 10.53 4.93
#